data_AF-A0A1B7NTR4-F1
#
_entry.id   AF-A0A1B7NTR4-F1
#
_cell.length_a   1.000
_cell.length_b   1.000
_cell.length_c   1.000
_cell.angle_alpha   90.00
_cell.angle_beta   90.00
_cell.angle_gamma   90.00
#
_symmetry.space_group_name_H-M   'P 1'
#
loop_
_entity.id
_entity.type
_entity.pdbx_description
1 polymer ?
#
loop_
_entity_poly.entity_id
_entity_poly.type
_entity_poly.pdbx_seq_one_letter_code
_entity_poly.pdbx_strand_id
1 'polypeptide(L)'
;MIVLFGPRALPADGSESNTPWKPFLPPANLTEPPDPSSIADCEAAYIALSMSVLVEARRQGLGRKLVGASTEAARVEAISMRASRANIGLWVEAKNDAAQRLYQGCGYSFLPDDPALNAGHGVQIPQVTMGRLVDLFGDTSG
;
A
#
# COMPACT_ATOMS: atom_id res chain seq x y z
N MET A 1 3.43 15.02 -2.34
CA MET A 1 3.98 14.21 -1.23
C MET A 1 3.21 12.90 -1.17
N ILE A 2 3.87 11.81 -0.79
CA ILE A 2 3.20 10.56 -0.41
C ILE A 2 3.88 10.01 0.83
N VAL A 3 3.11 9.48 1.77
CA VAL A 3 3.60 8.88 3.01
C VAL A 3 3.27 7.39 2.99
N LEU A 4 4.31 6.55 3.06
CA LEU A 4 4.18 5.12 3.25
C LEU A 4 4.47 4.77 4.70
N PHE A 5 3.71 3.81 5.23
CA PHE A 5 3.88 3.27 6.55
C PHE A 5 4.06 1.75 6.47
N GLY A 6 5.04 1.21 7.19
CA GLY A 6 5.49 -0.17 7.08
C GLY A 6 7.02 -0.26 6.95
N PRO A 7 7.55 -1.44 6.56
CA PRO A 7 6.80 -2.68 6.30
C PRO A 7 6.29 -3.38 7.57
N ARG A 8 5.32 -4.28 7.40
CA ARG A 8 4.97 -5.33 8.37
C ARG A 8 4.77 -6.66 7.68
N ALA A 9 4.99 -7.76 8.40
CA ALA A 9 4.88 -9.10 7.83
C ALA A 9 3.41 -9.46 7.55
N LEU A 10 3.18 -10.03 6.38
CA LEU A 10 2.00 -10.80 6.04
C LEU A 10 2.41 -12.22 5.62
N PRO A 11 1.53 -13.22 5.80
CA PRO A 11 1.79 -14.58 5.33
C PRO A 11 2.18 -14.63 3.86
N ALA A 12 3.21 -15.42 3.53
CA ALA A 12 3.75 -15.55 2.17
C ALA A 12 2.81 -16.28 1.20
N ASP A 13 1.84 -17.04 1.73
CA ASP A 13 0.89 -17.84 0.97
C ASP A 13 -0.20 -17.01 0.26
N GLY A 14 -0.23 -15.70 0.50
CA GLY A 14 -1.20 -14.79 -0.09
C GLY A 14 -2.60 -14.84 0.50
N SER A 15 -2.80 -15.62 1.58
CA SER A 15 -4.09 -15.72 2.27
C SER A 15 -4.62 -14.37 2.77
N GLU A 16 -3.72 -13.43 3.03
CA GLU A 16 -4.03 -12.09 3.55
C GLU A 16 -3.62 -10.96 2.60
N SER A 17 -3.28 -11.25 1.34
CA SER A 17 -2.82 -10.19 0.43
C SER A 17 -3.89 -9.13 0.15
N ASN A 18 -5.17 -9.47 0.31
CA ASN A 18 -6.29 -8.55 0.12
C ASN A 18 -6.56 -7.62 1.32
N THR A 19 -5.83 -7.78 2.42
CA THR A 19 -5.98 -6.99 3.65
C THR A 19 -4.64 -6.43 4.15
N PRO A 20 -3.91 -5.64 3.32
CA PRO A 20 -2.57 -5.12 3.64
C PRO A 20 -2.50 -4.28 4.92
N TRP A 21 -3.63 -3.78 5.42
CA TRP A 21 -3.72 -3.02 6.66
C TRP A 21 -3.80 -3.86 7.93
N LYS A 22 -4.11 -5.16 7.82
CA LYS A 22 -4.35 -6.03 8.99
C LYS A 22 -3.21 -6.01 10.03
N PRO A 23 -1.92 -6.04 9.65
CA PRO A 23 -0.80 -5.97 10.61
C PRO A 23 -0.66 -4.63 11.36
N PHE A 24 -1.39 -3.61 10.91
CA PHE A 24 -1.37 -2.25 11.44
C PHE A 24 -2.61 -1.93 12.29
N LEU A 25 -3.56 -2.86 12.38
CA LEU A 25 -4.73 -2.73 13.24
C LEU A 25 -4.42 -3.16 14.69
N PRO A 26 -5.15 -2.67 15.70
CA PRO A 26 -4.98 -3.10 17.09
C PRO A 26 -4.98 -4.64 17.20
N PRO A 27 -4.08 -5.23 18.01
CA PRO A 27 -3.25 -4.60 19.04
C PRO A 27 -1.86 -4.13 18.56
N ALA A 28 -1.66 -3.86 17.27
CA ALA A 28 -0.36 -3.46 16.71
C ALA A 28 0.26 -2.25 17.44
N ASN A 29 1.55 -2.38 17.83
CA ASN A 29 2.34 -1.26 18.32
C ASN A 29 2.96 -0.49 17.14
N LEU A 30 2.34 0.62 16.73
CA LEU A 30 2.75 1.40 15.54
C LEU A 30 4.02 2.24 15.74
N THR A 31 4.57 2.31 16.97
CA THR A 31 5.84 3.03 17.23
C THR A 31 7.05 2.11 17.21
N GLU A 32 6.84 0.79 17.14
CA GLU A 32 7.91 -0.19 17.03
C GLU A 32 8.50 -0.18 15.62
N PRO A 33 9.84 -0.10 15.48
CA PRO A 33 10.48 -0.21 14.17
C PRO A 33 10.27 -1.62 13.60
N PRO A 34 10.20 -1.76 12.28
CA PRO A 34 10.13 -3.07 11.65
C PRO A 34 11.40 -3.88 11.95
N ASP A 35 11.23 -5.14 12.36
CA ASP A 35 12.32 -6.12 12.47
C ASP A 35 12.52 -6.78 11.10
N PRO A 36 13.64 -6.55 10.39
CA PRO A 36 13.89 -7.16 9.08
C PRO A 36 13.83 -8.70 9.11
N SER A 37 14.16 -9.33 10.24
CA SER A 37 14.10 -10.79 10.34
C SER A 37 12.67 -11.34 10.33
N SER A 38 11.71 -10.55 10.83
CA SER A 38 10.28 -10.89 10.82
C SER A 38 9.63 -10.77 9.44
N ILE A 39 10.28 -10.03 8.52
CA ILE A 39 9.81 -9.78 7.16
C ILE A 39 10.39 -10.79 6.15
N ALA A 40 11.52 -11.41 6.49
CA ALA A 40 12.19 -12.36 5.60
C ALA A 40 11.23 -13.48 5.18
N ASP A 41 11.20 -13.78 3.88
CA ASP A 41 10.32 -14.75 3.23
C ASP A 41 8.80 -14.46 3.35
N CYS A 42 8.40 -13.40 4.04
CA CYS A 42 7.02 -12.93 4.17
C CYS A 42 6.68 -11.89 3.09
N GLU A 43 5.39 -11.58 2.96
CA GLU A 43 4.97 -10.38 2.24
C GLU A 43 5.26 -9.14 3.09
N ALA A 44 5.93 -8.15 2.51
CA ALA A 44 6.13 -6.86 3.14
C ALA A 44 4.91 -5.96 2.88
N ALA A 45 4.04 -5.82 3.88
CA ALA A 45 2.85 -4.99 3.82
C ALA A 45 3.17 -3.52 4.11
N TYR A 46 2.61 -2.62 3.31
CA TYR A 46 2.73 -1.17 3.43
C TYR A 46 1.34 -0.53 3.31
N ILE A 47 1.17 0.62 3.96
CA ILE A 47 -0.02 1.47 3.82
C ILE A 47 0.39 2.85 3.32
N ALA A 48 -0.26 3.36 2.27
CA ALA A 48 -0.16 4.77 1.89
C ALA A 48 -1.20 5.61 2.65
N LEU A 49 -0.76 6.46 3.59
CA LEU A 49 -1.63 7.21 4.51
C LEU A 49 -1.99 8.63 4.02
N SER A 50 -1.20 9.19 3.12
CA SER A 50 -1.47 10.52 2.56
C SER A 50 -0.83 10.66 1.20
N MET A 51 -1.57 11.19 0.24
CA MET A 51 -1.03 11.59 -1.06
C MET A 51 -1.62 12.93 -1.48
N SER A 52 -0.75 13.87 -1.85
CA SER A 52 -1.15 15.20 -2.30
C SER A 52 -0.30 15.72 -3.43
N VAL A 53 -0.96 16.40 -4.37
CA VAL A 53 -0.36 17.23 -5.41
C VAL A 53 -1.01 18.60 -5.32
N LEU A 54 -0.18 19.65 -5.24
CA LEU A 54 -0.62 21.03 -5.25
C LEU A 54 -1.52 21.29 -6.46
N VAL A 55 -2.58 22.09 -6.27
CA VAL A 55 -3.64 22.28 -7.27
C VAL A 55 -3.05 22.77 -8.59
N GLU A 56 -2.11 23.70 -8.51
CA GLU A 56 -1.40 24.34 -9.61
C GLU A 56 -0.53 23.33 -10.41
N ALA A 57 -0.14 22.25 -9.76
CA ALA A 57 0.74 21.22 -10.32
C ALA A 57 -0.02 19.96 -10.78
N ARG A 58 -1.36 19.94 -10.66
CA ARG A 58 -2.19 18.81 -11.10
C ARG A 58 -2.20 18.69 -12.63
N ARG A 59 -2.54 17.49 -13.12
CA ARG A 59 -2.61 17.14 -14.56
C ARG A 59 -1.28 17.21 -15.32
N GLN A 60 -0.17 17.42 -14.63
CA GLN A 60 1.20 17.40 -15.19
C GLN A 60 1.91 16.04 -14.99
N GLY A 61 1.17 14.99 -14.64
CA GLY A 61 1.71 13.65 -14.39
C GLY A 61 2.43 13.46 -13.05
N LEU A 62 2.52 14.49 -12.20
CA LEU A 62 3.20 14.41 -10.90
C LEU A 62 2.61 13.35 -9.96
N GLY A 63 1.29 13.18 -9.96
CA GLY A 63 0.66 12.11 -9.16
C GLY A 63 1.17 10.73 -9.55
N ARG A 64 1.26 10.43 -10.85
CA ARG A 64 1.79 9.16 -11.36
C ARG A 64 3.26 8.99 -10.98
N LYS A 65 4.06 10.05 -11.10
CA LYS A 65 5.48 10.03 -10.69
C LYS A 65 5.64 9.73 -9.20
N LEU A 66 4.83 10.36 -8.35
CA LEU A 66 4.86 10.13 -6.89
C LEU A 66 4.48 8.69 -6.54
N VAL A 67 3.39 8.16 -7.11
CA VAL A 67 2.97 6.76 -6.86
C VAL A 67 4.04 5.78 -7.34
N GLY A 68 4.59 5.99 -8.55
CA GLY A 68 5.66 5.14 -9.08
C GLY A 68 6.91 5.16 -8.19
N ALA A 69 7.35 6.35 -7.77
CA ALA A 69 8.50 6.49 -6.88
C ALA A 69 8.28 5.84 -5.51
N SER A 70 7.09 5.96 -4.93
CA SER A 70 6.78 5.31 -3.65
C SER A 70 6.69 3.79 -3.78
N THR A 71 6.09 3.28 -4.86
CA THR A 71 6.07 1.83 -5.12
C THR A 71 7.50 1.29 -5.25
N GLU A 72 8.36 2.00 -5.98
CA GLU A 72 9.76 1.59 -6.15
C GLU A 72 10.52 1.65 -4.82
N ALA A 73 10.30 2.68 -4.00
CA ALA A 73 10.91 2.77 -2.68
C ALA A 73 10.49 1.58 -1.79
N ALA A 74 9.20 1.24 -1.74
CA ALA A 74 8.70 0.08 -1.00
C ALA A 74 9.28 -1.24 -1.52
N ARG A 75 9.43 -1.37 -2.84
CA ARG A 75 10.04 -2.54 -3.47
C ARG A 75 11.51 -2.70 -3.06
N VAL A 76 12.30 -1.63 -3.16
CA VAL A 76 13.72 -1.62 -2.78
C VAL A 76 13.89 -1.95 -1.29
N GLU A 77 13.05 -1.37 -0.43
CA GLU A 77 13.03 -1.68 1.00
C GLU A 77 12.68 -3.16 1.27
N ALA A 78 11.64 -3.68 0.62
CA ALA A 78 11.24 -5.09 0.73
C ALA A 78 12.35 -6.06 0.29
N ILE A 79 13.08 -5.73 -0.79
CA ILE A 79 14.27 -6.50 -1.22
C ILE A 79 15.33 -6.53 -0.13
N SER A 80 15.62 -5.39 0.49
CA SER A 80 16.64 -5.29 1.54
C SER A 80 16.31 -6.15 2.77
N MET A 81 15.03 -6.45 2.98
CA MET A 81 14.54 -7.30 4.07
C MET A 81 14.32 -8.76 3.65
N ARG A 82 14.64 -9.13 2.40
CA ARG A 82 14.39 -10.48 1.83
C ARG A 82 12.91 -10.90 1.90
N ALA A 83 11.99 -9.96 1.75
CA ALA A 83 10.58 -10.28 1.58
C ALA A 83 10.37 -11.12 0.31
N SER A 84 9.23 -11.80 0.20
CA SER A 84 8.83 -12.52 -1.01
C SER A 84 8.22 -11.57 -2.06
N ARG A 85 7.46 -10.57 -1.60
CA ARG A 85 6.83 -9.49 -2.40
C ARG A 85 6.52 -8.29 -1.54
N ALA A 86 6.27 -7.14 -2.17
CA ALA A 86 5.71 -5.97 -1.48
C ALA A 86 4.21 -5.89 -1.73
N ASN A 87 3.44 -5.53 -0.70
CA ASN A 87 2.00 -5.39 -0.77
C ASN A 87 1.59 -4.01 -0.25
N ILE A 88 1.13 -3.13 -1.13
CA ILE A 88 0.85 -1.73 -0.80
C ILE A 88 -0.66 -1.49 -0.82
N GLY A 89 -1.24 -1.21 0.34
CA GLY A 89 -2.64 -0.81 0.51
C GLY A 89 -2.83 0.71 0.59
N LEU A 90 -4.02 1.18 0.21
CA LEU A 90 -4.45 2.57 0.42
C LEU A 90 -5.96 2.67 0.55
N TRP A 91 -6.42 3.77 1.14
CA TRP A 91 -7.82 4.21 1.11
C TRP A 91 -7.96 5.44 0.23
N VAL A 92 -9.05 5.50 -0.51
CA VAL A 92 -9.42 6.65 -1.32
C VAL A 92 -10.89 6.94 -1.12
N GLU A 93 -11.27 8.22 -1.05
CA GLU A 93 -12.67 8.60 -0.98
C GLU A 93 -13.44 8.01 -2.16
N ALA A 94 -14.61 7.44 -1.89
CA ALA A 94 -15.42 6.74 -2.89
C ALA A 94 -15.87 7.66 -4.02
N LYS A 95 -15.96 8.98 -3.77
CA LYS A 95 -16.33 10.00 -4.77
C LYS A 95 -15.12 10.61 -5.50
N ASN A 96 -13.89 10.21 -5.18
CA ASN A 96 -12.68 10.73 -5.80
C ASN A 96 -12.25 9.86 -6.99
N ASP A 97 -13.07 9.88 -8.04
CA ASP A 97 -12.85 9.11 -9.27
C ASP A 97 -11.49 9.39 -9.93
N ALA A 98 -10.99 10.63 -9.79
CA ALA A 98 -9.72 11.04 -10.35
C ALA A 98 -8.54 10.33 -9.67
N ALA A 99 -8.57 10.21 -8.33
CA ALA A 99 -7.55 9.48 -7.58
C ALA A 99 -7.65 7.96 -7.83
N GLN A 100 -8.87 7.40 -7.83
CA GLN A 100 -9.09 5.98 -8.15
C GLN A 100 -8.50 5.62 -9.53
N ARG A 101 -8.82 6.39 -10.57
CA ARG A 101 -8.25 6.19 -11.93
C ARG A 101 -6.74 6.35 -11.97
N LEU A 102 -6.20 7.28 -11.19
CA LEU A 102 -4.75 7.45 -11.07
C LEU A 102 -4.09 6.19 -10.50
N TYR A 103 -4.62 5.65 -9.41
CA TYR A 103 -4.10 4.45 -8.77
C TYR A 103 -4.26 3.21 -9.65
N GLN A 104 -5.42 3.03 -10.29
CA GLN A 104 -5.63 1.97 -11.29
C GLN A 104 -4.63 2.05 -12.43
N GLY A 105 -4.41 3.26 -12.96
CA GLY A 105 -3.41 3.52 -13.98
C GLY A 105 -1.96 3.27 -13.52
N CYS A 106 -1.74 3.13 -12.21
CA CYS A 106 -0.47 2.73 -11.60
C CYS A 106 -0.47 1.26 -11.13
N GLY A 107 -1.44 0.44 -11.54
CA GLY A 107 -1.48 -0.99 -11.23
C GLY A 107 -2.13 -1.36 -9.89
N TYR A 108 -2.82 -0.43 -9.23
CA TYR A 108 -3.63 -0.75 -8.05
C TYR A 108 -5.00 -1.29 -8.49
N SER A 109 -5.52 -2.26 -7.73
CA SER A 109 -6.85 -2.84 -7.93
C SER A 109 -7.73 -2.55 -6.72
N PHE A 110 -9.05 -2.50 -6.93
CA PHE A 110 -10.00 -2.46 -5.82
C PHE A 110 -9.87 -3.75 -5.00
N LEU A 111 -9.88 -3.61 -3.68
CA LEU A 111 -9.89 -4.73 -2.77
C LEU A 111 -11.32 -4.97 -2.26
N PRO A 112 -11.64 -6.20 -1.80
CA PRO A 112 -12.90 -6.47 -1.13
C PRO A 112 -13.09 -5.58 0.11
N ASP A 113 -14.34 -5.34 0.46
CA ASP A 113 -14.68 -4.69 1.72
C ASP A 113 -14.18 -5.54 2.89
N ASP A 114 -13.51 -4.89 3.85
CA ASP A 114 -13.03 -5.53 5.07
C ASP A 114 -13.76 -4.95 6.30
N PRO A 115 -14.58 -5.75 6.99
CA PRO A 115 -15.25 -5.34 8.22
C PRO A 115 -14.32 -4.80 9.30
N ALA A 116 -13.03 -5.20 9.32
CA ALA A 116 -12.05 -4.72 10.28
C ALA A 116 -11.79 -3.20 10.18
N LEU A 117 -12.10 -2.60 9.02
CA LEU A 117 -11.97 -1.15 8.79
C LEU A 117 -13.22 -0.36 9.19
N ASN A 118 -14.37 -1.00 9.37
CA ASN A 118 -15.63 -0.33 9.67
C ASN A 118 -15.68 0.27 11.10
N ALA A 119 -14.77 -0.13 11.98
CA ALA A 119 -14.74 0.30 13.38
C ALA A 119 -13.89 1.56 13.65
N GLY A 120 -13.10 2.04 12.68
CA GLY A 120 -12.08 3.08 12.90
C GLY A 120 -12.44 4.50 12.44
N HIS A 121 -13.54 4.69 11.71
CA HIS A 121 -13.82 5.95 11.02
C HIS A 121 -14.95 6.73 11.71
N GLY A 122 -14.59 7.75 12.51
CA GLY A 122 -15.47 8.89 12.76
C GLY A 122 -15.79 9.62 11.45
N VAL A 123 -16.87 10.43 11.42
CA VAL A 123 -17.50 11.04 10.21
C VAL A 123 -17.35 10.15 8.98
N GLN A 124 -18.38 9.36 8.67
CA GLN A 124 -18.47 8.47 7.51
C GLN A 124 -18.21 9.21 6.19
N ILE A 125 -16.95 9.42 5.84
CA ILE A 125 -16.53 9.72 4.48
C ILE A 125 -16.48 8.36 3.81
N PRO A 126 -17.37 8.07 2.84
CA PRO A 126 -17.33 6.79 2.14
C PRO A 126 -15.96 6.65 1.46
N GLN A 127 -15.29 5.53 1.71
CA GLN A 127 -13.98 5.21 1.16
C GLN A 127 -14.03 3.84 0.48
N VAL A 128 -13.12 3.63 -0.46
CA VAL A 128 -12.84 2.33 -1.06
C VAL A 128 -11.38 1.99 -0.83
N THR A 129 -11.11 0.70 -0.66
CA THR A 129 -9.76 0.17 -0.49
C THR A 129 -9.18 -0.23 -1.84
N MET A 130 -7.89 0.06 -2.01
CA MET A 130 -7.14 -0.39 -3.17
C MET A 130 -5.80 -0.97 -2.75
N GLY A 131 -5.32 -1.96 -3.49
CA GLY A 131 -4.08 -2.68 -3.20
C GLY A 131 -3.25 -2.91 -4.45
N ARG A 132 -1.94 -3.05 -4.26
CA ARG A 132 -1.01 -3.45 -5.30
C ARG A 132 0.02 -4.42 -4.74
N LEU A 133 0.03 -5.63 -5.26
CA LEU A 133 1.14 -6.57 -5.11
C LEU A 133 2.25 -6.17 -6.10
N VAL A 134 3.49 -6.22 -5.63
CA VAL A 134 4.68 -5.86 -6.38
C VAL A 134 5.71 -6.97 -6.24
N ASP A 135 6.02 -7.62 -7.37
CA ASP A 135 7.11 -8.58 -7.42
C ASP A 135 8.46 -7.88 -7.28
N LEU A 136 9.35 -8.48 -6.50
CA LEU A 136 10.63 -7.85 -6.15
C LEU A 136 11.68 -8.03 -7.24
N PHE A 137 11.65 -9.19 -7.89
CA PHE A 137 12.50 -9.51 -9.01
C PHE A 137 11.60 -9.56 -10.24
N GLY A 138 11.97 -8.84 -11.31
CA GLY A 138 11.22 -8.93 -12.55
C GLY A 138 11.22 -10.36 -13.08
N ASP A 139 10.24 -10.72 -13.91
CA ASP A 139 10.27 -11.97 -14.67
C ASP A 139 11.60 -12.06 -15.41
N THR A 140 12.54 -12.86 -14.89
CA THR A 140 13.70 -13.33 -15.66
C THR A 140 13.22 -14.46 -16.56
N SER A 141 12.38 -14.14 -17.54
CA SER A 141 12.23 -14.97 -18.73
C SER A 141 13.31 -14.54 -19.71
N GLY A 142 14.49 -15.13 -19.53
CA GLY A 142 15.57 -15.14 -20.52
C GLY A 142 15.42 -16.30 -21.50
#